data_AF-A0A7V9GG81-F1
#
_entry.id   AF-A0A7V9GG81-F1
#
_cell.length_a   1.000
_cell.length_b   1.000
_cell.length_c   1.000
_cell.angle_alpha   90.00
_cell.angle_beta   90.00
_cell.angle_gamma   90.00
#
_symmetry.space_group_name_H-M   'P 1'
#
loop_
_entity.id
_entity.type
_entity.pdbx_description
1 polymer ?
#
loop_
_entity_poly.entity_id
_entity_poly.type
_entity_poly.pdbx_seq_one_letter_code
_entity_poly.pdbx_strand_id
1 'polypeptide(L)'
;MTLILVAVLVGALATYLSVIAFLLSKTSFTLGTVLIGVRAIEQATRPVGEVVNGIGDDVVAIEGALGGLAAQGDEDRASTG
;
A
#
# COMPACT_ATOMS: atom_id res chain seq x y z
N MET A 1 39.68 22.63 -39.99
CA MET A 1 38.22 22.80 -39.78
C MET A 1 37.53 21.50 -39.42
N THR A 2 37.69 20.42 -40.20
CA THR A 2 37.01 19.12 -39.96
C THR A 2 37.29 18.52 -38.58
N LEU A 3 38.56 18.46 -38.14
CA LEU A 3 38.92 17.90 -36.82
C LEU A 3 38.32 18.68 -35.65
N ILE A 4 38.20 20.00 -35.77
CA ILE A 4 37.59 20.84 -34.72
C ILE A 4 36.10 20.52 -34.61
N LEU A 5 35.42 20.40 -35.76
CA LEU A 5 34.00 20.07 -35.81
C LEU A 5 33.71 18.68 -35.22
N VAL A 6 34.55 17.70 -35.56
CA VAL A 6 34.48 16.35 -34.98
C VAL A 6 34.72 16.37 -33.48
N ALA A 7 35.73 17.11 -33.00
CA ALA A 7 36.02 17.21 -31.57
C ALA A 7 34.86 17.83 -30.79
N VAL A 8 34.21 18.85 -31.33
CA VAL A 8 33.01 19.46 -30.72
C VAL A 8 31.84 18.48 -30.69
N LEU A 9 31.60 17.74 -31.79
CA LEU A 9 30.54 16.74 -31.86
C LEU A 9 30.74 15.62 -30.83
N VAL A 10 31.97 15.08 -30.76
CA VAL A 10 32.32 14.03 -29.79
C VAL A 10 32.21 14.55 -28.36
N GLY A 11 32.66 15.78 -28.10
CA GLY A 11 32.50 16.43 -26.80
C GLY A 11 31.02 16.55 -26.38
N ALA A 12 30.17 17.02 -27.27
CA ALA A 12 28.73 17.14 -27.02
C ALA A 12 28.08 15.78 -26.70
N LEU A 13 28.42 14.74 -27.47
CA LEU A 13 27.92 13.38 -27.25
C LEU A 13 28.41 12.80 -25.92
N ALA A 14 29.70 12.99 -25.60
CA ALA A 14 30.27 12.52 -24.34
C ALA A 14 29.60 13.19 -23.13
N THR A 15 29.37 14.51 -23.19
CA THR A 15 28.64 15.23 -22.14
C THR A 15 27.21 14.73 -22.02
N TYR A 16 26.49 14.55 -23.13
CA TYR A 16 25.11 14.08 -23.12
C TYR A 16 24.98 12.68 -22.49
N LEU A 17 25.85 11.74 -22.87
CA LEU A 17 25.87 10.39 -22.30
C LEU A 17 26.22 10.41 -20.81
N SER A 18 27.15 11.27 -20.39
CA SER A 18 27.52 11.43 -18.98
C SER A 18 26.34 11.92 -18.13
N VAL A 19 25.57 12.88 -18.66
CA VAL A 19 24.37 13.39 -18.01
C VAL A 19 23.33 12.27 -17.86
N ILE A 20 23.04 11.53 -18.93
CA ILE A 20 22.08 10.42 -18.87
C ILE A 20 22.50 9.36 -17.86
N ALA A 21 23.78 8.98 -17.83
CA ALA A 21 24.29 8.02 -16.86
C ALA A 21 24.07 8.49 -15.41
N PHE A 22 24.30 9.78 -15.14
CA PHE A 22 24.06 10.36 -13.82
C PHE A 22 22.57 10.38 -13.46
N LEU A 23 21.71 10.76 -14.42
CA LEU A 23 20.26 10.73 -14.24
C LEU A 23 19.78 9.33 -13.93
N LEU A 24 20.23 8.32 -14.69
CA LEU A 24 19.84 6.93 -14.51
C LEU A 24 20.28 6.36 -13.15
N SER A 25 21.47 6.75 -12.68
CA SER A 25 21.94 6.41 -11.33
C SER A 25 21.01 6.99 -10.26
N LYS A 26 20.60 8.25 -10.42
CA LYS A 26 19.67 8.91 -9.50
C LYS A 26 18.30 8.25 -9.49
N THR A 27 17.71 7.96 -10.66
CA THR A 27 16.41 7.27 -10.74
C THR A 27 16.49 5.86 -10.19
N SER A 28 17.60 5.14 -10.40
CA SER A 28 17.79 3.79 -9.85
C SER A 28 17.78 3.81 -8.31
N PHE A 29 18.42 4.81 -7.70
CA PHE A 29 18.37 5.01 -6.26
C PHE A 29 16.95 5.35 -5.78
N THR A 30 16.29 6.30 -6.43
CA THR A 30 14.90 6.69 -6.11
C THR A 30 13.95 5.51 -6.20
N LEU A 31 14.05 4.68 -7.24
CA LEU A 31 13.25 3.47 -7.39
C LEU A 31 13.52 2.44 -6.29
N GLY A 32 14.77 2.30 -5.86
CA GLY A 32 15.12 1.47 -4.69
C GLY A 32 14.41 1.94 -3.42
N THR A 33 14.42 3.25 -3.15
CA THR A 33 13.73 3.83 -1.99
C THR A 33 12.20 3.64 -2.09
N VAL A 34 11.62 3.87 -3.27
CA VAL A 34 10.16 3.69 -3.49
C VAL A 34 9.76 2.23 -3.29
N LEU A 35 10.54 1.26 -3.77
CA LEU A 35 10.25 -0.15 -3.59
C LEU A 35 10.24 -0.55 -2.10
N ILE A 36 11.18 -0.03 -1.32
CA ILE A 36 11.21 -0.24 0.14
C ILE A 36 9.97 0.39 0.78
N GLY A 37 9.61 1.62 0.41
CA GLY A 37 8.43 2.30 0.92
C GLY A 37 7.14 1.54 0.63
N VAL A 38 6.97 1.05 -0.59
CA VAL A 38 5.80 0.24 -0.99
C VAL A 38 5.72 -1.07 -0.20
N ARG A 39 6.85 -1.76 0.02
CA ARG A 39 6.89 -2.96 0.87
C ARG A 39 6.53 -2.66 2.33
N ALA A 40 6.95 -1.51 2.86
CA ALA A 40 6.57 -1.09 4.21
C ALA A 40 5.06 -0.82 4.30
N ILE A 41 4.46 -0.18 3.28
CA ILE A 41 3.00 0.02 3.20
C ILE A 41 2.27 -1.32 3.14
N GLU A 42 2.74 -2.28 2.33
CA GLU A 42 2.17 -3.63 2.26
C GLU A 42 2.18 -4.31 3.64
N GLN A 43 3.31 -4.25 4.36
CA GLN A 43 3.41 -4.81 5.71
C GLN A 43 2.48 -4.11 6.71
N ALA A 44 2.33 -2.79 6.61
CA ALA A 44 1.43 -2.02 7.45
C ALA A 44 -0.06 -2.29 7.14
N THR A 45 -0.40 -2.66 5.90
CA THR A 45 -1.79 -2.98 5.50
C THR A 45 -2.16 -4.46 5.61
N ARG A 46 -1.19 -5.38 5.76
CA ARG A 46 -1.48 -6.80 6.08
C ARG A 46 -2.45 -7.02 7.24
N PRO A 47 -2.29 -6.37 8.41
CA PRO A 47 -3.20 -6.61 9.55
C PRO A 47 -4.62 -6.11 9.31
N VAL A 48 -4.89 -5.32 8.26
CA VAL A 48 -6.24 -4.83 7.96
C VAL A 48 -7.21 -5.99 7.70
N GLY A 49 -6.77 -7.07 7.02
CA GLY A 49 -7.62 -8.24 6.79
C GLY A 49 -7.96 -8.99 8.09
N GLU A 50 -7.01 -9.07 9.03
CA GLU A 50 -7.21 -9.70 10.33
C GLU A 50 -8.17 -8.87 11.21
N VAL A 51 -7.98 -7.55 11.24
CA VAL A 51 -8.85 -6.63 11.98
C VAL A 51 -10.27 -6.64 11.42
N VAL A 52 -10.43 -6.65 10.10
CA VAL A 52 -11.76 -6.69 9.45
C VAL A 52 -12.48 -8.01 9.74
N ASN A 53 -11.76 -9.14 9.76
CA ASN A 53 -12.35 -10.41 10.17
C ASN A 53 -12.78 -10.40 11.65
N GLY A 54 -11.95 -9.85 12.55
CA GLY A 54 -12.32 -9.71 13.96
C GLY A 54 -13.59 -8.86 14.16
N ILE A 55 -13.74 -7.78 13.41
CA ILE A 55 -14.99 -6.98 13.41
C ILE A 55 -16.18 -7.82 12.94
N GLY A 56 -16.00 -8.68 11.93
CA GLY A 56 -17.05 -9.59 11.46
C GLY A 56 -17.50 -10.56 12.55
N ASP A 57 -16.55 -11.16 13.27
CA ASP A 57 -16.83 -12.08 14.37
C ASP A 57 -17.56 -11.35 15.53
N ASP A 58 -17.13 -10.13 15.87
CA ASP A 58 -17.77 -9.30 16.88
C ASP A 58 -19.23 -8.97 16.51
N VAL A 59 -19.50 -8.65 15.23
CA VAL A 59 -20.85 -8.38 14.74
C VAL A 59 -21.75 -9.61 14.83
N VAL A 60 -21.24 -10.79 14.46
CA VAL A 60 -21.98 -12.06 14.59
C VAL A 60 -22.29 -12.37 16.06
N ALA A 61 -21.34 -12.12 16.97
CA ALA A 61 -21.56 -12.29 18.40
C ALA A 61 -22.64 -11.33 18.94
N ILE A 62 -22.63 -10.08 18.49
CA ILE A 62 -23.66 -9.07 18.83
C ILE A 62 -25.04 -9.53 18.32
N GLU A 63 -25.16 -9.97 17.07
CA GLU A 63 -26.43 -10.47 16.52
C GLU A 63 -26.98 -11.65 17.33
N GLY A 64 -26.13 -12.61 17.72
CA GLY A 64 -26.51 -13.73 18.56
C GLY A 64 -27.02 -13.29 19.94
N ALA A 65 -26.33 -12.35 20.59
CA ALA A 65 -26.73 -11.82 21.89
C ALA A 65 -28.06 -11.06 21.81
N LEU A 66 -28.26 -10.23 20.78
CA LEU A 66 -29.54 -9.54 20.55
C LEU A 66 -30.68 -10.52 20.28
N GLY A 67 -30.45 -11.56 19.46
CA GLY A 67 -31.45 -12.59 19.21
C GLY A 67 -31.87 -13.34 20.48
N GLY A 68 -30.91 -13.67 21.34
CA GLY A 68 -31.18 -14.27 22.64
C GLY A 68 -31.99 -13.36 23.57
N LEU A 69 -31.66 -12.07 23.62
CA LEU A 69 -32.41 -11.08 24.40
C LEU A 69 -33.83 -10.87 23.88
N ALA A 70 -34.02 -10.87 22.56
CA ALA A 70 -35.35 -10.76 21.94
C ALA A 70 -36.22 -11.97 22.29
N ALA A 71 -35.68 -13.19 22.19
CA ALA A 71 -36.39 -14.41 22.55
C ALA A 71 -36.78 -14.43 24.04
N GLN A 72 -35.85 -14.04 24.93
CA GLN A 72 -36.12 -13.93 26.36
C GLN A 72 -37.22 -12.90 26.67
N GLY A 73 -37.24 -11.78 25.95
CA GLY A 73 -38.25 -10.74 26.09
C GLY A 73 -39.64 -11.12 25.57
N ASP A 74 -39.73 -12.06 24.65
CA ASP A 74 -41.00 -12.65 24.18
C ASP A 74 -41.52 -13.70 25.18
N GLU A 75 -40.63 -14.53 25.75
CA GLU A 75 -40.98 -15.50 26.80
C GLU A 75 -41.48 -14.82 28.08
N ASP A 76 -40.84 -13.73 28.52
CA ASP A 76 -41.23 -12.98 29.72
C ASP A 76 -42.59 -12.29 29.57
N ARG A 77 -42.91 -11.82 28.35
CA ARG A 77 -44.23 -11.28 28.00
C ARG A 77 -45.31 -12.35 27.96
N ALA A 78 -45.00 -13.55 27.49
CA ALA A 78 -45.94 -14.66 27.47
C ALA A 78 -46.25 -15.22 28.87
N SER A 79 -45.30 -15.10 29.82
CA SER A 79 -45.45 -15.55 31.22
C SER A 79 -46.27 -14.59 32.10
N THR A 80 -46.36 -13.31 31.72
CA THR A 80 -47.06 -12.26 32.50
C THR A 80 -48.50 -12.01 32.03
N GLY A 81 -48.98 -12.73 31.00
CA GLY A 81 -50.32 -12.62 30.39
C GLY A 81 -51.33 -13.64 30.87
#